data_AF-A0A2N7TKK4-F1
#
_entry.id   AF-A0A2N7TKK4-F1
#
_cell.length_a   1.000
_cell.length_b   1.000
_cell.length_c   1.000
_cell.angle_alpha   90.00
_cell.angle_beta   90.00
_cell.angle_gamma   90.00
#
_symmetry.space_group_name_H-M   'P 1'
#
loop_
_entity.id
_entity.type
_entity.pdbx_description
1 polymer ?
#
loop_
_entity_poly.entity_id
_entity_poly.type
_entity_poly.pdbx_seq_one_letter_code
_entity_poly.pdbx_strand_id
1 'polypeptide(L)'
;MVQGRPATASAFDWLRGRSSLLLVATLLVMACLVSALAVITASHLTREQYGRLQQLEREQNQLQTEWGQLLLEESAWSSPARIERLAVERLEMRLPDVNEVEVIRP
;
A
#
# COMPACT_ATOMS: atom_id res chain seq x y z
N MET A 1 -51.84 -20.90 -62.30
CA MET A 1 -52.25 -20.13 -61.11
C MET A 1 -52.07 -20.99 -59.87
N VAL A 2 -51.50 -20.39 -58.82
CA VAL A 2 -51.35 -20.88 -57.44
C VAL A 2 -50.23 -21.91 -57.20
N GLN A 3 -49.06 -21.37 -56.89
CA GLN A 3 -48.02 -22.00 -56.08
C GLN A 3 -48.28 -21.60 -54.62
N GLY A 4 -48.49 -22.57 -53.71
CA GLY A 4 -48.82 -22.31 -52.31
C GLY A 4 -47.91 -23.10 -51.36
N ARG A 5 -46.97 -22.38 -50.73
CA ARG A 5 -46.05 -22.71 -49.62
C ARG A 5 -46.26 -24.03 -48.82
N PRO A 6 -45.18 -24.80 -48.53
CA PRO A 6 -45.23 -25.83 -47.49
C PRO A 6 -45.21 -25.19 -46.09
N ALA A 7 -46.25 -25.42 -45.30
CA ALA A 7 -46.38 -25.04 -43.90
C ALA A 7 -46.31 -26.28 -43.00
N THR A 8 -45.10 -26.76 -42.68
CA THR A 8 -44.92 -27.91 -41.75
C THR A 8 -43.72 -27.80 -40.79
N ALA A 9 -43.11 -26.62 -40.64
CA ALA A 9 -41.91 -26.46 -39.79
C ALA A 9 -42.15 -25.86 -38.38
N SER A 10 -43.37 -25.52 -37.97
CA SER A 10 -43.56 -24.62 -36.81
C SER A 10 -43.73 -25.28 -35.43
N ALA A 11 -44.10 -26.55 -35.34
CA ALA A 11 -44.34 -27.19 -34.04
C ALA A 11 -43.04 -27.62 -33.33
N PHE A 12 -42.05 -28.10 -34.11
CA PHE A 12 -40.77 -28.58 -33.56
C PHE A 12 -39.85 -27.43 -33.15
N ASP A 13 -39.88 -26.31 -33.88
CA ASP A 13 -39.03 -25.14 -33.60
C ASP A 13 -39.39 -24.45 -32.27
N TRP A 14 -40.67 -24.50 -31.84
CA TRP A 14 -41.09 -23.99 -30.54
C TRP A 14 -40.55 -24.82 -29.36
N LEU A 15 -40.49 -26.16 -29.50
CA LEU A 15 -39.86 -27.03 -28.50
C LEU A 15 -38.34 -26.89 -28.49
N ARG A 16 -37.71 -26.75 -29.67
CA ARG A 16 -36.27 -26.55 -29.81
C ARG A 16 -35.82 -25.21 -29.20
N GLY A 17 -36.60 -24.14 -29.38
CA GLY A 17 -36.37 -22.84 -28.74
C GLY A 17 -36.53 -22.86 -27.21
N ARG A 18 -37.41 -23.69 -26.66
CA ARG A 18 -37.53 -23.87 -25.21
C ARG A 18 -36.27 -24.50 -24.60
N SER A 19 -35.70 -25.52 -25.26
CA SER A 19 -34.50 -26.19 -24.79
C SER A 19 -33.25 -25.31 -24.84
N SER A 20 -33.09 -24.51 -25.91
CA SER A 20 -31.96 -23.59 -26.02
C SER A 20 -31.98 -22.48 -24.95
N LEU A 21 -33.16 -21.98 -24.59
CA LEU A 21 -33.30 -21.00 -23.50
C LEU A 21 -32.90 -21.56 -22.14
N LEU A 22 -33.25 -22.82 -21.85
CA LEU A 22 -32.85 -23.48 -20.62
C LEU A 22 -31.33 -23.65 -20.54
N LEU A 23 -30.68 -24.06 -21.62
CA LEU A 23 -29.22 -24.18 -21.68
C LEU A 23 -28.52 -22.84 -21.44
N VAL A 24 -28.99 -21.76 -22.07
CA VAL A 24 -28.46 -20.41 -21.87
C VAL A 24 -28.65 -19.96 -20.42
N ALA A 25 -29.82 -20.19 -19.83
CA ALA A 25 -30.09 -19.87 -18.44
C ALA A 25 -29.16 -20.63 -17.48
N THR A 26 -28.96 -21.93 -17.69
CA THR A 26 -28.03 -22.73 -16.88
C THR A 26 -26.59 -22.23 -17.02
N LEU A 27 -26.15 -21.89 -18.24
CA LEU A 27 -24.83 -21.33 -18.48
C LEU A 27 -24.63 -20.01 -17.72
N LEU A 28 -25.62 -19.11 -17.77
CA LEU A 28 -25.61 -17.83 -17.05
C LEU A 28 -25.52 -18.02 -15.54
N VAL A 29 -26.29 -18.97 -14.98
CA VAL A 29 -26.23 -19.31 -13.56
C VAL A 29 -24.84 -19.82 -13.19
N MET A 30 -24.28 -20.74 -13.99
CA MET A 30 -22.93 -21.26 -13.76
C MET A 30 -21.87 -20.15 -13.85
N ALA A 31 -21.95 -19.27 -14.85
CA ALA A 31 -21.05 -18.13 -14.97
C ALA A 31 -21.14 -17.18 -13.76
N CYS A 32 -22.35 -16.92 -13.27
CA CYS A 32 -22.58 -16.11 -12.08
C CYS A 32 -21.98 -16.76 -10.82
N LEU A 33 -22.15 -18.06 -10.63
CA LEU A 33 -21.56 -18.81 -9.52
C LEU A 33 -20.03 -18.77 -9.57
N VAL A 34 -19.44 -18.99 -10.75
CA VAL A 34 -17.98 -18.90 -10.94
C VAL A 34 -17.48 -17.48 -10.64
N SER A 35 -18.19 -16.45 -11.12
CA SER A 35 -17.85 -15.06 -10.82
C SER A 35 -17.92 -14.76 -9.33
N ALA A 36 -18.96 -15.24 -8.64
CA ALA A 36 -19.11 -15.03 -7.20
C ALA A 36 -17.94 -15.66 -6.43
N LEU A 37 -17.58 -16.90 -6.75
CA LEU A 37 -16.42 -17.58 -6.14
C LEU A 37 -15.12 -16.84 -6.42
N ALA A 38 -14.89 -16.42 -7.67
CA ALA A 38 -13.70 -15.68 -8.05
C ALA A 38 -13.54 -14.37 -7.27
N VAL A 39 -14.65 -13.63 -7.07
CA VAL A 39 -14.65 -12.39 -6.29
C VAL A 39 -14.35 -12.66 -4.82
N ILE A 40 -14.94 -13.71 -4.24
CA ILE A 40 -14.67 -14.10 -2.84
C ILE A 40 -13.20 -14.46 -2.65
N THR A 41 -12.64 -15.28 -3.55
CA THR A 41 -11.22 -15.68 -3.48
C THR A 41 -10.29 -14.49 -3.65
N ALA A 42 -10.59 -13.59 -4.59
CA ALA A 42 -9.83 -12.37 -4.79
C ALA A 42 -9.87 -11.49 -3.53
N SER A 43 -11.04 -11.31 -2.92
CA SER A 43 -11.17 -10.55 -1.67
C SER A 43 -10.36 -11.16 -0.53
N HIS A 44 -10.39 -12.49 -0.37
CA HIS A 44 -9.63 -13.20 0.65
C HIS A 44 -8.12 -12.99 0.47
N LEU A 45 -7.60 -13.23 -0.74
CA LEU A 45 -6.19 -13.05 -1.05
C LEU A 45 -5.73 -11.60 -0.84
N THR A 46 -6.56 -10.63 -1.25
CA THR A 46 -6.28 -9.22 -1.01
C THR A 46 -6.18 -8.92 0.48
N ARG A 47 -7.10 -9.43 1.31
CA ARG A 47 -7.06 -9.21 2.77
C ARG A 47 -5.80 -9.80 3.40
N GLU A 48 -5.38 -10.99 2.97
CA GLU A 48 -4.18 -11.65 3.47
C GLU A 48 -2.91 -10.86 3.09
N GLN A 49 -2.79 -10.47 1.81
CA GLN A 49 -1.66 -9.67 1.32
C GLN A 49 -1.58 -8.31 2.01
N TYR A 50 -2.72 -7.63 2.18
CA TYR A 50 -2.79 -6.38 2.93
C TYR A 50 -2.41 -6.57 4.40
N GLY A 51 -2.82 -7.67 5.03
CA GLY A 51 -2.42 -7.98 6.40
C GLY A 51 -0.90 -8.07 6.53
N ARG A 52 -0.24 -8.76 5.59
CA ARG A 52 1.21 -8.88 5.55
C ARG A 52 1.90 -7.53 5.29
N LEU A 53 1.37 -6.72 4.37
CA LEU A 53 1.88 -5.38 4.12
C LEU A 53 1.80 -4.51 5.39
N GLN A 54 0.65 -4.49 6.05
CA GLN A 54 0.47 -3.73 7.29
C GLN A 54 1.41 -4.17 8.40
N GLN A 55 1.75 -5.46 8.48
CA GLN A 55 2.72 -5.94 9.46
C GLN A 55 4.12 -5.37 9.20
N LEU A 56 4.57 -5.41 7.94
CA LEU A 56 5.88 -4.86 7.56
C LEU A 56 5.94 -3.34 7.75
N GLU A 57 4.87 -2.62 7.43
CA GLU A 57 4.77 -1.18 7.67
C GLU A 57 4.83 -0.85 9.16
N ARG A 58 4.20 -1.66 10.02
CA ARG A 58 4.29 -1.47 11.49
C ARG A 58 5.71 -1.68 11.99
N GLU A 59 6.39 -2.71 11.51
CA GLU A 59 7.79 -2.98 11.88
C GLU A 59 8.71 -1.85 11.42
N GLN A 60 8.55 -1.36 10.18
CA GLN A 60 9.28 -0.20 9.68
C GLN A 60 9.06 1.04 10.57
N ASN A 61 7.80 1.34 10.91
CA ASN A 61 7.47 2.50 11.75
C ASN A 61 8.06 2.39 13.16
N GLN A 62 8.09 1.19 13.74
CA GLN A 62 8.75 0.93 15.02
C GLN A 62 10.25 1.21 14.93
N LEU A 63 10.94 0.63 13.94
CA LEU A 63 12.37 0.86 13.72
C LEU A 63 12.68 2.34 13.45
N GLN A 64 11.84 3.05 12.71
CA GLN A 64 12.01 4.47 12.47
C GLN A 64 11.84 5.31 13.75
N THR A 65 10.94 4.89 14.64
CA THR A 65 10.76 5.53 15.94
C THR A 65 11.99 5.31 16.83
N GLU A 66 12.48 4.08 16.91
CA GLU A 66 13.72 3.75 17.64
C GLU A 66 14.93 4.50 17.08
N TRP A 67 15.07 4.54 15.76
CA TRP A 67 16.11 5.33 15.10
C TRP A 67 16.02 6.81 15.45
N GLY A 68 14.81 7.38 15.46
CA GLY A 68 14.58 8.76 15.89
C GLY A 68 14.99 9.01 17.33
N GLN A 69 14.69 8.07 18.24
CA GLN A 69 15.13 8.13 19.63
C GLN A 69 16.65 8.07 19.75
N LEU A 70 17.30 7.15 19.04
CA LEU A 70 18.77 7.04 19.02
C LEU A 70 19.43 8.29 18.46
N LEU A 71 18.86 8.92 17.44
CA LEU A 71 19.38 10.17 16.88
C LEU A 71 19.24 11.34 17.87
N LEU A 72 18.15 11.38 18.63
CA LEU A 72 17.97 12.35 19.72
C LEU A 72 18.97 12.10 20.86
N GLU A 73 19.23 10.85 21.20
CA GLU A 73 20.30 10.49 22.13
C GLU A 73 21.67 10.92 21.58
N GLU A 74 22.00 10.60 20.33
CA GLU A 74 23.27 10.98 19.72
C GLU A 74 23.46 12.50 19.68
N SER A 75 22.43 13.26 19.24
CA SER A 75 22.48 14.73 19.25
C SER A 75 22.60 15.33 20.65
N ALA A 76 22.02 14.70 21.68
CA ALA A 76 22.21 15.12 23.07
C ALA A 76 23.66 14.91 23.56
N TRP A 77 24.33 13.86 23.07
CA TRP A 77 25.74 13.56 23.41
C TRP A 77 26.75 14.27 22.48
N SER A 78 26.33 14.62 21.27
CA SER A 78 27.04 15.44 20.26
C SER A 78 26.79 16.95 20.44
N SER A 79 25.98 17.33 21.42
CA SER A 79 25.75 18.73 21.77
C SER A 79 27.12 19.41 22.04
N PRO A 80 27.41 20.55 21.38
CA PRO A 80 28.64 21.32 21.53
C PRO A 80 29.04 21.60 22.99
N ALA A 81 28.10 21.50 23.93
CA ALA A 81 28.31 21.62 25.38
C ALA A 81 29.37 20.66 25.96
N ARG A 82 29.62 19.49 25.34
CA ARG A 82 30.75 18.63 25.79
C ARG A 82 32.09 19.17 25.30
N ILE A 83 32.17 19.65 24.06
CA ILE A 83 33.39 20.27 23.52
C ILE A 83 33.67 21.59 24.24
N GLU A 84 32.64 22.39 24.50
CA GLU A 84 32.72 23.66 25.22
C GLU A 84 33.16 23.46 26.67
N ARG A 85 32.57 22.49 27.41
CA ARG A 85 33.07 22.13 28.75
C ARG A 85 34.51 21.62 28.73
N LEU A 86 34.87 20.76 27.77
CA LEU A 86 36.25 20.27 27.68
C LEU A 86 37.22 21.41 27.34
N ALA A 87 36.83 22.37 26.51
CA ALA A 87 37.64 23.54 26.16
C ALA A 87 37.81 24.48 27.35
N VAL A 88 36.77 24.69 28.15
CA VAL A 88 36.85 25.49 29.38
C VAL A 88 37.68 24.76 30.45
N GLU A 89 37.47 23.46 30.68
CA GLU A 89 38.14 22.72 31.76
C GLU A 89 39.57 22.25 31.43
N ARG A 90 39.85 21.85 30.19
CA ARG A 90 41.17 21.31 29.79
C ARG A 90 42.07 22.31 29.10
N LEU A 91 41.50 23.31 28.44
CA LEU A 91 42.25 24.32 27.68
C LEU A 91 42.17 25.72 28.30
N GLU A 92 41.48 25.87 29.45
CA GLU A 92 41.25 27.16 30.13
C GLU A 92 40.71 28.25 29.19
N MET A 93 39.99 27.84 28.14
CA MET A 93 39.43 28.78 27.17
C MET A 93 38.33 29.60 27.83
N ARG A 94 38.49 30.92 27.84
CA ARG A 94 37.50 31.91 28.26
C ARG A 94 37.05 32.72 27.05
N LEU A 95 35.78 33.14 27.05
CA LEU A 95 35.28 34.05 26.03
C LEU A 95 36.01 35.40 26.17
N PRO A 96 36.72 35.89 25.14
CA PRO A 96 37.44 37.15 25.23
C PRO A 96 36.45 38.32 25.35
N ASP A 97 36.81 39.29 26.19
CA ASP A 97 36.01 40.50 26.39
C ASP A 97 36.09 41.41 25.13
N VAL A 98 35.14 42.32 24.92
CA VAL A 98 35.06 43.16 23.70
C VAL A 98 36.34 43.97 23.48
N ASN A 99 37.11 44.22 24.54
CA ASN A 99 38.38 44.95 24.52
C ASN A 99 39.60 44.10 24.10
N GLU A 100 39.47 42.78 23.97
CA GLU A 100 40.56 41.85 23.56
C GLU A 100 40.46 41.43 22.08
N VAL A 101 39.49 41.96 21.32
CA VAL A 101 39.26 41.60 19.91
C VAL A 101 39.98 42.58 18.99
N GLU A 102 41.11 42.14 18.41
CA GLU A 102 41.84 42.90 17.39
C GLU A 102 41.47 42.41 15.98
N VAL A 103 40.85 43.27 15.18
CA VAL A 103 40.47 42.97 13.79
C VAL A 103 41.64 43.32 12.86
N ILE A 104 42.37 42.29 12.44
CA ILE A 104 43.42 42.45 11.43
C ILE A 104 42.75 42.54 10.06
N ARG A 105 42.84 43.71 9.41
CA ARG A 105 42.41 43.89 8.01
C ARG A 105 43.53 43.38 7.08
N PRO A 106 43.17 42.71 5.97
CA PRO A 106 44.14 42.16 5.02
C PRO A 106 44.97 43.26 4.32
#